data_AF-A0A8T2FS71-F1
#
_entry.id   AF-A0A8T2FS71-F1
#
_cell.length_a   1.000
_cell.length_b   1.000
_cell.length_c   1.000
_cell.angle_alpha   90.00
_cell.angle_beta   90.00
_cell.angle_gamma   90.00
#
_symmetry.space_group_name_H-M   'P 1'
#
loop_
_entity.id
_entity.type
_entity.pdbx_description
1 polymer ?
#
loop_
_entity_poly.entity_id
_entity_poly.type
_entity_poly.pdbx_seq_one_letter_code
_entity_poly.pdbx_strand_id
1 'polypeptide(L)'
;MDLFVMVVGASGIGDGGEQKYNYKLRAWTNEDDPRQTKIVTTNADPEFREVLHLPQNMASSFLNLELFSVNSADTDAFFIGRANTALPMKTNANVYRKIKLQNLDTSGNIVTVGYLEVYLGLETG
;
A
#
# COMPACT_ATOMS: atom_id res chain seq x y z
N MET A 1 -16.31 6.25 -11.91
CA MET A 1 -16.33 5.90 -10.47
C MET A 1 -14.89 5.75 -10.07
N ASP A 2 -14.46 6.47 -9.06
CA ASP A 2 -13.08 6.43 -8.60
C ASP A 2 -13.00 5.75 -7.24
N LEU A 3 -11.96 4.93 -7.07
CA LEU A 3 -11.61 4.37 -5.78
C LEU A 3 -10.60 5.30 -5.12
N PHE A 4 -10.95 5.76 -3.93
CA PHE A 4 -10.12 6.59 -3.08
C PHE A 4 -9.47 5.69 -2.05
N VAL A 5 -8.15 5.73 -1.99
CA VAL A 5 -7.36 4.96 -1.04
C VAL A 5 -6.50 5.93 -0.26
N MET A 6 -6.90 6.24 0.97
CA MET A 6 -6.03 6.94 1.90
C MET A 6 -5.10 5.92 2.54
N VAL A 7 -3.83 5.98 2.19
CA VAL A 7 -2.77 5.18 2.80
C VAL A 7 -2.32 5.90 4.06
N VAL A 8 -2.64 5.34 5.23
CA VAL A 8 -2.23 5.93 6.52
C VAL A 8 -0.75 5.66 6.76
N GLY A 9 -0.36 4.39 6.74
CA GLY A 9 0.99 3.95 7.04
C GLY A 9 1.15 2.43 6.95
N ALA A 10 2.38 1.98 7.23
CA ALA A 10 2.69 0.56 7.41
C ALA A 10 3.20 0.32 8.84
N SER A 11 2.69 -0.70 9.53
CA SER A 11 3.14 -1.07 10.88
C SER A 11 3.92 -2.37 10.91
N GLY A 12 4.93 -2.43 11.79
CA GLY A 12 5.85 -3.57 11.91
C GLY A 12 6.94 -3.61 10.84
N ILE A 13 7.25 -2.47 10.22
CA ILE A 13 8.23 -2.33 9.15
C ILE A 13 9.49 -1.63 9.64
N GLY A 14 9.34 -0.54 10.41
CA GLY A 14 10.48 0.16 10.97
C GLY A 14 11.04 -0.59 12.17
N ASP A 15 12.36 -0.62 12.28
CA ASP A 15 13.06 -1.22 13.42
C ASP A 15 13.39 -0.19 14.53
N GLY A 16 13.17 1.11 14.25
CA GLY A 16 13.52 2.21 15.15
C GLY A 16 15.03 2.41 15.34
N GLY A 17 15.85 1.78 14.50
CA GLY A 17 17.31 1.85 14.54
C GLY A 17 17.85 3.20 14.05
N GLU A 18 19.16 3.35 13.94
CA GLU A 18 19.76 4.63 13.50
C GLU A 18 19.62 4.86 11.98
N GLN A 19 19.54 3.78 11.21
CA GLN A 19 19.48 3.83 9.75
C GLN A 19 18.07 4.20 9.28
N LYS A 20 17.99 5.24 8.45
CA LYS A 20 16.74 5.59 7.75
C LYS A 20 16.69 4.89 6.40
N TYR A 21 15.50 4.46 6.03
CA TYR A 21 15.17 3.84 4.75
C TYR A 21 14.09 4.66 4.05
N ASN A 22 14.03 4.55 2.73
CA ASN A 22 13.05 5.23 1.90
C ASN A 22 11.93 4.26 1.54
N TYR A 23 10.72 4.54 2.01
CA TYR A 23 9.56 3.69 1.76
C TYR A 23 8.61 4.32 0.76
N LYS A 24 7.98 3.48 -0.05
CA LYS A 24 6.97 3.88 -1.03
C LYS A 24 5.94 2.79 -1.20
N LEU A 25 4.70 3.17 -1.41
CA LEU A 25 3.61 2.24 -1.68
C LEU A 25 3.12 2.39 -3.12
N ARG A 26 2.89 1.26 -3.79
CA ARG A 26 2.20 1.16 -5.09
C ARG A 26 0.83 0.53 -4.86
N ALA A 27 -0.22 1.15 -5.37
CA ALA A 27 -1.60 0.68 -5.28
C ALA A 27 -2.17 0.47 -6.68
N TRP A 28 -2.94 -0.59 -6.88
CA TRP A 28 -3.61 -0.85 -8.15
C TRP A 28 -4.80 -1.79 -8.02
N THR A 29 -5.84 -1.53 -8.82
CA THR A 29 -6.94 -2.47 -9.10
C THR A 29 -6.78 -3.12 -10.48
N ASN A 30 -6.04 -2.46 -11.37
CA ASN A 30 -5.48 -2.96 -12.63
C ASN A 30 -3.97 -2.65 -12.65
N GLU A 31 -3.13 -3.66 -12.87
CA GLU A 31 -1.67 -3.54 -12.75
C GLU A 31 -1.06 -2.57 -13.79
N ASP A 32 -1.73 -2.40 -14.94
CA ASP A 32 -1.30 -1.50 -16.02
C ASP A 32 -1.43 -0.01 -15.67
N ASP A 33 -2.26 0.35 -14.68
CA ASP A 33 -2.50 1.74 -14.28
C ASP A 33 -2.33 1.94 -12.76
N PRO A 34 -1.11 1.77 -12.22
CA PRO A 34 -0.88 1.90 -10.80
C PRO A 34 -0.83 3.37 -10.35
N ARG A 35 -1.10 3.58 -9.07
CA ARG A 35 -0.83 4.84 -8.37
C ARG A 35 0.21 4.58 -7.28
N GLN A 36 0.93 5.61 -6.91
CA GLN A 36 2.00 5.48 -5.93
C GLN A 36 2.04 6.67 -5.00
N THR A 37 2.43 6.41 -3.75
CA THR A 37 2.70 7.47 -2.79
C THR A 37 4.01 8.17 -3.10
N LYS A 38 4.22 9.32 -2.46
CA LYS A 38 5.55 9.89 -2.28
C LYS A 38 6.43 8.96 -1.44
N ILE A 39 7.74 9.19 -1.54
CA ILE A 39 8.73 8.51 -0.71
C ILE A 39 8.69 9.10 0.70
N VAL A 40 8.70 8.23 1.71
CA VAL A 40 8.82 8.57 3.13
C VAL A 40 10.14 8.02 3.65
N THR A 41 11.03 8.92 4.10
CA THR A 41 12.33 8.55 4.66
C THR A 41 12.25 8.47 6.19
N THR A 42 12.37 7.27 6.75
CA THR A 42 12.24 7.05 8.20
C THR A 42 12.98 5.78 8.64
N ASN A 43 13.27 5.68 9.94
CA ASN A 43 13.71 4.47 10.64
C ASN A 43 12.57 3.82 11.44
N ALA A 44 11.48 4.56 11.68
CA ALA A 44 10.26 4.08 12.30
C ALA A 44 9.29 3.54 11.23
N ASP A 45 8.13 3.07 11.67
CA ASP A 45 7.03 2.70 10.78
C ASP A 45 6.66 3.88 9.85
N PRO A 46 6.59 3.67 8.52
CA PRO A 46 6.34 4.76 7.58
C PRO A 46 4.89 5.23 7.64
N GLU A 47 4.71 6.54 7.82
CA GLU A 47 3.43 7.23 7.71
C GLU A 47 3.36 7.96 6.36
N PHE A 48 2.44 7.53 5.49
CA PHE A 48 2.25 8.14 4.16
C PHE A 48 1.22 9.27 4.20
N ARG A 49 0.08 9.04 4.86
CA ARG A 49 -1.06 9.96 4.96
C ARG A 49 -1.46 10.58 3.61
N GLU A 50 -1.43 9.78 2.56
CA GLU A 50 -1.66 10.22 1.18
C GLU A 50 -2.90 9.56 0.59
N VAL A 51 -3.66 10.31 -0.19
CA VAL A 51 -4.85 9.81 -0.90
C VAL A 51 -4.47 9.50 -2.35
N LEU A 52 -4.67 8.24 -2.76
CA LEU A 52 -4.50 7.79 -4.13
C LEU A 52 -5.87 7.64 -4.80
N HIS A 53 -6.00 8.21 -5.98
CA HIS A 53 -7.21 8.12 -6.82
C HIS A 53 -6.99 7.10 -7.93
N LEU A 54 -7.69 5.98 -7.82
CA LEU A 54 -7.56 4.83 -8.71
C LEU A 54 -8.81 4.74 -9.61
N PRO A 55 -8.68 5.06 -10.92
CA PRO A 55 -9.80 4.97 -11.85
C PRO A 55 -10.34 3.54 -11.93
N GLN A 56 -11.64 3.35 -11.67
CA GLN A 56 -12.29 2.03 -11.80
C GLN A 56 -12.83 1.83 -13.22
N ASN A 57 -11.95 1.93 -14.21
CA ASN A 57 -12.28 1.80 -15.64
C ASN A 57 -12.56 0.34 -16.06
N MET A 58 -12.13 -0.62 -15.24
CA MET A 58 -12.37 -2.05 -15.43
C MET A 58 -12.98 -2.64 -14.16
N ALA A 59 -13.81 -3.67 -14.32
CA ALA A 59 -14.37 -4.40 -13.19
C ALA A 59 -13.24 -5.08 -12.41
N SER A 60 -12.98 -4.61 -11.20
CA SER A 60 -12.04 -5.24 -10.27
C SER A 60 -12.76 -5.56 -8.96
N SER A 61 -12.37 -6.68 -8.35
CA SER A 61 -12.91 -7.09 -7.05
C SER A 61 -11.96 -6.79 -5.90
N PHE A 62 -10.69 -6.49 -6.20
CA PHE A 62 -9.63 -6.38 -5.20
C PHE A 62 -8.72 -5.19 -5.49
N LEU A 63 -8.28 -4.55 -4.40
CA LEU A 63 -7.19 -3.61 -4.39
C LEU A 63 -5.91 -4.35 -3.95
N ASN A 64 -4.86 -4.18 -4.73
CA ASN A 64 -3.51 -4.62 -4.39
C ASN A 64 -2.69 -3.42 -3.92
N LEU A 65 -1.91 -3.63 -2.86
CA LEU A 65 -1.03 -2.65 -2.25
C LEU A 65 0.33 -3.30 -2.04
N GLU A 66 1.38 -2.71 -2.58
CA GLU A 66 2.74 -3.22 -2.51
C GLU A 66 3.65 -2.19 -1.85
N LEU A 67 4.42 -2.63 -0.85
CA LEU A 67 5.37 -1.80 -0.14
C LEU A 67 6.78 -2.09 -0.63
N PHE A 68 7.54 -1.03 -0.89
CA PHE A 68 8.92 -1.11 -1.33
C PHE A 68 9.83 -0.28 -0.44
N SER A 69 11.08 -0.74 -0.28
CA SER A 69 12.21 0.11 0.07
C SER A 69 12.91 0.52 -1.21
N VAL A 70 13.15 1.81 -1.41
CA VAL A 70 13.74 2.34 -2.65
C VAL A 70 15.05 3.08 -2.40
N ASN A 71 15.86 3.27 -3.43
CA ASN A 71 16.95 4.24 -3.36
C ASN A 71 16.41 5.68 -3.43
N SER A 72 17.25 6.69 -3.19
CA SER A 72 16.82 8.10 -3.23
C SER A 72 16.39 8.58 -4.62
N ALA A 73 16.76 7.85 -5.68
CA ALA A 73 16.41 8.17 -7.06
C ALA A 73 15.15 7.45 -7.55
N ASP A 74 14.54 6.58 -6.73
CA ASP A 74 13.40 5.74 -7.10
C ASP A 74 13.66 4.86 -8.33
N THR A 75 14.92 4.46 -8.54
CA THR A 75 15.33 3.60 -9.68
C THR A 75 15.52 2.15 -9.29
N ASP A 76 15.86 1.89 -8.03
CA ASP A 76 15.99 0.55 -7.46
C ASP A 76 14.93 0.37 -6.38
N ALA A 77 14.21 -0.75 -6.44
CA ALA A 77 13.14 -1.08 -5.52
C ALA A 77 13.31 -2.49 -4.95
N PHE A 78 13.43 -2.58 -3.63
CA PHE A 78 13.35 -3.83 -2.89
C PHE A 78 11.92 -4.07 -2.43
N PHE A 79 11.33 -5.19 -2.86
CA PHE A 79 9.97 -5.57 -2.49
C PHE A 79 9.90 -6.07 -1.04
N ILE A 80 9.12 -5.37 -0.21
CA ILE A 80 8.92 -5.72 1.20
C ILE A 80 7.76 -6.69 1.35
N GLY A 81 6.64 -6.41 0.68
CA GLY A 81 5.48 -7.29 0.69
C GLY A 81 4.27 -6.72 -0.02
N ARG A 82 3.24 -7.56 -0.17
CA ARG A 82 1.96 -7.22 -0.79
C ARG A 82 0.81 -7.46 0.19
N ALA A 83 -0.14 -6.55 0.18
CA ALA A 83 -1.43 -6.68 0.82
C ALA A 83 -2.53 -6.66 -0.25
N ASN A 84 -3.57 -7.46 -0.04
CA ASN A 84 -4.73 -7.51 -0.92
C ASN A 84 -6.00 -7.35 -0.09
N THR A 85 -6.96 -6.60 -0.61
CA THR A 85 -8.23 -6.39 0.09
C THR A 85 -9.37 -6.19 -0.90
N ALA A 86 -10.56 -6.73 -0.60
CA ALA A 86 -11.72 -6.57 -1.47
C ALA A 86 -12.16 -5.10 -1.57
N LEU A 87 -12.70 -4.66 -2.71
CA LEU A 87 -13.24 -3.30 -2.81
C LEU A 87 -14.46 -3.10 -1.88
N PRO A 88 -14.70 -1.89 -1.35
CA PRO A 88 -15.91 -1.62 -0.58
C PRO A 88 -17.15 -1.75 -1.48
N MET A 89 -18.22 -2.37 -0.96
CA MET A 89 -19.46 -2.59 -1.72
C MET A 89 -20.40 -1.38 -1.73
N LYS A 90 -20.22 -0.45 -0.80
CA LYS A 90 -21.07 0.74 -0.66
C LYS A 90 -20.34 1.97 -1.19
N THR A 91 -21.02 2.73 -2.05
CA THR A 91 -20.58 4.06 -2.47
C THR A 91 -20.76 5.06 -1.33
N ASN A 92 -19.95 6.13 -1.31
CA ASN A 92 -19.99 7.22 -0.32
C ASN A 92 -19.79 6.79 1.15
N ALA A 93 -19.09 5.68 1.38
CA ALA A 93 -18.69 5.23 2.72
C ALA A 93 -17.18 4.99 2.76
N ASN A 94 -16.54 5.48 3.81
CA ASN A 94 -15.12 5.24 4.08
C ASN A 94 -14.96 4.02 5.01
N VAL A 95 -14.20 3.02 4.56
CA VAL A 95 -13.94 1.79 5.31
C VAL A 95 -12.47 1.77 5.72
N TYR A 96 -12.21 1.81 7.02
CA TYR A 96 -10.88 1.54 7.57
C TYR A 96 -10.55 0.05 7.47
N ARG A 97 -9.33 -0.28 7.05
CA ARG A 97 -8.81 -1.65 7.07
C ARG A 97 -7.36 -1.68 7.51
N LYS A 98 -7.06 -2.62 8.39
CA LYS A 98 -5.70 -3.08 8.70
C LYS A 98 -5.47 -4.42 8.00
N ILE A 99 -4.60 -4.43 6.99
CA ILE A 99 -4.43 -5.54 6.05
C ILE A 99 -3.06 -6.14 6.26
N LYS A 100 -2.96 -7.48 6.31
CA LYS A 100 -1.67 -8.17 6.42
C LYS A 100 -0.80 -7.86 5.20
N LEU A 101 0.43 -7.45 5.45
CA LEU A 101 1.47 -7.34 4.44
C LEU A 101 2.23 -8.67 4.41
N GLN A 102 2.23 -9.34 3.27
CA GLN A 102 2.76 -10.69 3.12
C GLN A 102 3.91 -10.74 2.11
N ASN A 103 4.90 -11.60 2.38
CA ASN A 103 6.00 -11.89 1.48
C ASN A 103 6.41 -13.37 1.64
N LEU A 104 7.31 -13.84 0.78
CA LEU A 104 7.93 -15.15 0.89
C LEU A 104 9.16 -15.07 1.81
N ASP A 105 9.28 -16.02 2.73
CA ASP A 105 10.51 -16.24 3.48
C ASP A 105 11.58 -16.92 2.59
N THR A 106 12.77 -17.15 3.13
CA THR A 106 13.88 -17.80 2.41
C THR A 106 13.60 -19.25 2.01
N SER A 107 12.57 -19.87 2.59
CA SER A 107 12.11 -21.22 2.27
C SER A 107 10.92 -21.22 1.30
N GLY A 108 10.46 -20.05 0.87
CA GLY A 108 9.31 -19.90 -0.03
C GLY A 108 7.95 -19.93 0.67
N ASN A 109 7.87 -19.87 2.00
CA ASN A 109 6.59 -19.82 2.71
C ASN A 109 6.05 -18.39 2.77
N ILE A 110 4.73 -18.25 2.65
CA ILE A 110 4.06 -16.97 2.84
C ILE A 110 4.07 -16.62 4.33
N VAL A 111 4.73 -15.52 4.67
CA VAL A 111 4.81 -14.97 6.03
C VAL A 111 4.22 -13.57 6.09
N THR A 112 3.70 -13.18 7.26
CA THR A 112 3.28 -11.80 7.52
C THR A 112 4.50 -11.00 7.97
N VAL A 113 4.85 -9.96 7.21
CA VAL A 113 5.99 -9.09 7.48
C VAL A 113 5.58 -7.76 8.12
N GLY A 114 4.28 -7.47 8.17
CA GLY A 114 3.74 -6.24 8.75
C GLY A 114 2.28 -6.05 8.40
N TYR A 115 1.79 -4.83 8.52
CA TYR A 115 0.42 -4.46 8.17
C TYR A 115 0.37 -3.14 7.42
N LEU A 116 -0.59 -3.00 6.51
CA LEU A 116 -0.95 -1.72 5.91
C LEU A 116 -2.27 -1.23 6.48
N GLU A 117 -2.31 0.06 6.82
CA GLU A 117 -3.48 0.72 7.37
C GLU A 117 -4.02 1.72 6.36
N VAL A 118 -5.26 1.50 5.91
CA VAL A 118 -5.87 2.26 4.82
C VAL A 118 -7.32 2.62 5.11
N TYR A 119 -7.79 3.74 4.54
CA TYR A 119 -9.21 4.00 4.33
C TYR A 119 -9.55 3.86 2.85
N LEU A 120 -10.68 3.22 2.56
CA LEU A 120 -11.18 2.96 1.21
C LEU A 120 -12.55 3.57 1.02
N GLY A 121 -12.78 4.25 -0.08
CA GLY A 121 -14.10 4.78 -0.47
C GLY A 121 -14.31 4.73 -1.98
N LEU A 122 -15.57 4.58 -2.40
CA LEU A 122 -15.98 4.73 -3.79
C LEU A 122 -16.81 6.01 -3.92
N GLU A 123 -16.40 6.93 -4.79
CA GLU A 123 -17.23 8.07 -5.16
C GLU A 123 -17.78 7.89 -6.58
N THR A 124 -19.07 8.16 -6.71
CA THR A 124 -19.73 8.36 -8.00
C THR A 124 -19.61 9.84 -8.34
N GLY A 125 -18.88 10.16 -9.40
CA GLY A 125 -18.88 11.49 -10.01
C GLY A 125 -20.22 11.83 -10.66
#